data_AF-L8MY78-F1
#
_entry.id   AF-L8MY78-F1
#
_cell.length_a   1.000
_cell.length_b   1.000
_cell.length_c   1.000
_cell.angle_alpha   90.00
_cell.angle_beta   90.00
_cell.angle_gamma   90.00
#
_symmetry.space_group_name_H-M   'P 1'
#
loop_
_entity.id
_entity.type
_entity.pdbx_description
1 polymer ?
#
loop_
_entity_poly.entity_id
_entity_poly.type
_entity_poly.pdbx_seq_one_letter_code
_entity_poly.pdbx_strand_id
1 'polypeptide(L)'
;MISNQFVYIIESPSKYNLLDGIMEGKALLESLRLAQIPTSYNLVIDREMLKISLTSKLIQECQRLGNKLPLLHLSMHGNENGIELSDKDFVSWQELWKLIAPLSNYMNGGLIICMSTCYGSYGSYMANFGKNNLIYASLIGNISTTNWADAAVGYITFYHLYFKELSIDQCVEAMKTASGDDGFRLHWGNEVYWKLRNLNFEVAQFRQALGMNQPNAS
;
A
#
# COMPACT_ATOMS: atom_id res chain seq x y z
N MET A 1 -16.35 -0.89 19.17
CA MET A 1 -15.22 -1.45 19.97
C MET A 1 -13.94 -0.75 19.54
N ILE A 2 -12.85 -0.71 20.31
CA ILE A 2 -11.58 -0.23 19.74
C ILE A 2 -11.10 -1.29 18.75
N SER A 3 -11.05 -0.95 17.46
CA SER A 3 -10.54 -1.84 16.40
C SER A 3 -9.24 -2.54 16.81
N ASN A 4 -9.10 -3.83 16.48
CA ASN A 4 -7.87 -4.59 16.75
C ASN A 4 -6.73 -4.23 15.78
N GLN A 5 -6.86 -3.11 15.06
CA GLN A 5 -5.87 -2.62 14.13
C GLN A 5 -5.31 -1.26 14.55
N PHE A 6 -4.23 -0.88 13.90
CA PHE A 6 -3.60 0.44 14.01
C PHE A 6 -3.06 0.87 12.65
N VAL A 7 -2.90 2.16 12.42
CA VAL A 7 -2.32 2.67 11.17
C VAL A 7 -0.79 2.70 11.30
N TYR A 8 -0.09 2.00 10.40
CA TYR A 8 1.37 2.00 10.34
C TYR A 8 1.85 2.80 9.14
N ILE A 9 2.27 4.03 9.40
CA ILE A 9 2.69 5.00 8.38
C ILE A 9 4.18 4.85 8.11
N ILE A 10 4.53 4.65 6.84
CA ILE A 10 5.88 4.76 6.32
C ILE A 10 5.87 5.89 5.28
N GLU A 11 6.65 6.92 5.52
CA GLU A 11 6.73 8.08 4.66
C GLU A 11 8.15 8.24 4.09
N SER A 12 8.26 8.46 2.78
CA SER A 12 9.51 8.76 2.08
C SER A 12 9.29 9.95 1.14
N PRO A 13 9.35 11.19 1.65
CA PRO A 13 9.14 12.38 0.84
C PRO A 13 10.37 12.68 -0.02
N SER A 14 10.21 13.47 -1.08
CA SER A 14 11.39 14.00 -1.77
C SER A 14 12.28 14.84 -0.84
N LYS A 15 13.56 14.97 -1.17
CA LYS A 15 14.48 15.84 -0.40
C LYS A 15 13.99 17.29 -0.27
N TYR A 16 13.26 17.80 -1.26
CA TYR A 16 12.70 19.16 -1.24
C TYR A 16 11.48 19.24 -0.32
N ASN A 17 10.56 18.28 -0.43
CA ASN A 17 9.43 18.17 0.50
C ASN A 17 9.90 18.00 1.96
N LEU A 18 10.96 17.21 2.16
CA LEU A 18 11.56 17.03 3.48
C LEU A 18 12.15 18.34 4.03
N LEU A 19 12.83 19.12 3.19
CA LEU A 19 13.39 20.42 3.54
C LEU A 19 12.29 21.43 3.89
N ASP A 20 11.22 21.45 3.09
CA ASP A 20 10.10 22.39 3.25
C ASP A 20 9.06 21.93 4.28
N GLY A 21 9.25 20.75 4.88
CA GLY A 21 8.35 20.19 5.89
C GLY A 21 6.98 19.74 5.34
N ILE A 22 6.86 19.54 4.03
CA ILE A 22 5.65 19.09 3.35
C ILE A 22 5.57 17.57 3.48
N MET A 23 4.80 17.10 4.47
CA MET A 23 4.76 15.69 4.87
C MET A 23 3.32 15.25 5.13
N GLU A 24 2.72 14.55 4.17
CA GLU A 24 1.37 14.00 4.28
C GLU A 24 1.26 13.06 5.48
N GLY A 25 2.25 12.20 5.69
CA GLY A 25 2.28 11.25 6.80
C GLY A 25 2.26 11.92 8.17
N LYS A 26 2.84 13.12 8.30
CA LYS A 26 2.73 13.93 9.53
C LYS A 26 1.35 14.55 9.71
N ALA A 27 0.76 15.09 8.64
CA ALA A 27 -0.61 15.61 8.70
C ALA A 27 -1.60 14.51 9.10
N LEU A 28 -1.44 13.32 8.51
CA LEU A 28 -2.21 12.14 8.84
C LEU A 28 -2.00 11.71 10.30
N LEU A 29 -0.74 11.66 10.77
CA LEU A 29 -0.41 11.33 12.16
C LEU A 29 -1.16 12.21 13.16
N GLU A 30 -1.15 13.54 12.96
CA GLU A 30 -1.81 14.47 13.86
C GLU A 30 -3.34 14.32 13.83
N SER A 31 -3.92 14.10 12.66
CA SER A 31 -5.36 13.83 12.53
C SER A 31 -5.78 12.52 13.21
N LEU A 32 -4.99 11.45 13.07
CA LEU A 32 -5.28 10.16 13.69
C LEU A 32 -5.15 10.23 15.21
N ARG A 33 -4.15 10.97 15.72
CA ARG A 33 -4.00 11.25 17.16
C ARG A 33 -5.20 11.99 17.73
N LEU A 34 -5.68 13.02 17.03
CA LEU A 34 -6.88 13.75 17.42
C LEU A 34 -8.11 12.85 17.47
N ALA A 35 -8.24 11.93 16.51
CA ALA A 35 -9.30 10.93 16.47
C ALA A 35 -9.10 9.75 17.44
N GLN A 36 -8.01 9.74 18.23
CA GLN A 36 -7.62 8.66 19.13
C GLN A 36 -7.48 7.29 18.43
N ILE A 37 -7.10 7.31 17.15
CA ILE A 37 -6.82 6.11 16.36
C ILE A 37 -5.36 5.68 16.64
N PRO A 38 -5.12 4.43 17.07
CA PRO A 38 -3.76 3.93 17.27
C PRO A 38 -2.95 4.04 15.98
N THR A 39 -1.76 4.64 16.09
CA THR A 39 -0.93 4.95 14.92
C THR A 39 0.56 4.91 15.26
N SER A 40 1.37 4.62 14.26
CA SER A 40 2.84 4.69 14.32
C SER A 40 3.36 5.32 13.03
N TYR A 41 4.45 6.07 13.13
CA TYR A 41 5.01 6.87 12.04
C TYR A 41 6.50 6.61 11.85
N ASN A 42 6.90 6.44 10.60
CA ASN A 42 8.26 6.13 10.21
C ASN A 42 8.67 6.93 8.98
N LEU A 43 9.60 7.87 9.16
CA LEU A 43 10.32 8.46 8.05
C LEU A 43 11.38 7.47 7.55
N VAL A 44 11.39 7.17 6.26
CA VAL A 44 12.40 6.31 5.62
C VAL A 44 13.06 7.05 4.47
N ILE A 45 14.39 7.00 4.42
CA ILE A 45 15.18 7.74 3.43
C ILE A 45 15.69 6.81 2.32
N ASP A 46 16.07 5.60 2.69
CA ASP A 46 16.73 4.62 1.82
C ASP A 46 16.09 3.22 1.99
N ARG A 47 16.56 2.28 1.16
CA ARG A 47 16.07 0.90 1.12
C ARG A 47 16.33 0.12 2.42
N GLU A 48 17.42 0.43 3.13
CA GLU A 48 17.71 -0.23 4.41
C GLU A 48 16.69 0.19 5.46
N MET A 49 16.41 1.49 5.57
CA MET A 49 15.37 2.02 6.45
C MET A 49 13.99 1.48 6.10
N LEU A 50 13.65 1.39 4.81
CA LEU A 50 12.39 0.76 4.36
C LEU A 50 12.30 -0.69 4.84
N LYS A 51 13.37 -1.48 4.64
CA LYS A 51 13.43 -2.88 5.10
C LYS A 51 13.28 -2.99 6.61
N ILE A 52 14.00 -2.17 7.39
CA ILE A 52 13.89 -2.15 8.85
C ILE A 52 12.46 -1.79 9.29
N SER A 53 11.88 -0.76 8.64
CA SER A 53 10.53 -0.29 8.91
C SER A 53 9.46 -1.37 8.65
N LEU A 54 9.58 -2.12 7.55
CA LEU A 54 8.67 -3.22 7.20
C LEU A 54 8.93 -4.54 7.96
N THR A 55 10.00 -4.62 8.75
CA THR A 55 10.38 -5.85 9.48
C THR A 55 10.44 -5.61 10.99
N SER A 56 11.64 -5.42 11.54
CA SER A 56 11.87 -5.39 12.98
C SER A 56 11.10 -4.27 13.68
N LYS A 57 11.01 -3.09 13.07
CA LYS A 57 10.30 -1.95 13.66
C LYS A 57 8.79 -2.17 13.68
N LEU A 58 8.23 -2.72 12.61
CA LEU A 58 6.81 -3.06 12.57
C LEU A 58 6.45 -4.09 13.64
N ILE A 59 7.26 -5.14 13.81
CA ILE A 59 7.04 -6.16 14.84
C ILE A 59 7.04 -5.54 16.24
N GLN A 60 8.00 -4.65 16.52
CA GLN A 60 8.07 -3.92 17.79
C GLN A 60 6.80 -3.09 18.03
N GLU A 61 6.29 -2.40 17.00
CA GLU A 61 5.09 -1.57 17.12
C GLU A 61 3.82 -2.39 17.31
N CYS A 62 3.68 -3.54 16.63
CA CYS A 62 2.60 -4.49 16.90
C CYS A 62 2.61 -4.93 18.38
N GLN A 63 3.78 -5.31 18.91
CA GLN A 63 3.92 -5.72 20.31
C GLN A 63 3.61 -4.57 21.29
N ARG A 64 4.17 -3.38 21.04
CA ARG A 64 3.95 -2.18 21.85
C ARG A 64 2.48 -1.79 21.94
N LEU A 65 1.71 -2.02 20.88
CA LEU A 65 0.28 -1.73 20.80
C LEU A 65 -0.62 -2.91 21.22
N GLY A 66 -0.08 -3.93 21.90
CA GLY A 66 -0.84 -5.04 22.43
C GLY A 66 -1.22 -6.09 21.38
N ASN A 67 -0.32 -6.37 20.44
CA ASN A 67 -0.52 -7.28 19.30
C ASN A 67 -1.64 -6.85 18.34
N LYS A 68 -1.89 -5.54 18.24
CA LYS A 68 -2.74 -4.98 17.18
C LYS A 68 -2.14 -5.25 15.81
N LEU A 69 -3.02 -5.42 14.82
CA LEU A 69 -2.63 -5.69 13.44
C LEU A 69 -2.44 -4.39 12.63
N PRO A 70 -1.42 -4.29 11.78
CA PRO A 70 -1.18 -3.06 11.03
C PRO A 70 -2.11 -2.92 9.82
N LEU A 71 -2.58 -1.70 9.59
CA LEU A 71 -3.00 -1.17 8.30
C LEU A 71 -1.80 -0.43 7.73
N LEU A 72 -1.19 -0.95 6.67
CA LEU A 72 0.02 -0.35 6.12
C LEU A 72 -0.33 0.88 5.29
N HIS A 73 0.30 2.01 5.59
CA HIS A 73 0.20 3.23 4.79
C HIS A 73 1.58 3.60 4.26
N LEU A 74 1.72 3.65 2.94
CA LEU A 74 2.95 4.05 2.24
C LEU A 74 2.73 5.40 1.59
N SER A 75 3.41 6.44 2.08
CA SER A 75 3.38 7.81 1.53
C SER A 75 4.73 8.14 0.91
N MET A 76 4.80 8.11 -0.43
CA MET A 76 6.06 8.26 -1.17
C MET A 76 5.79 8.52 -2.64
N HIS A 77 6.82 8.97 -3.36
CA HIS A 77 6.75 9.09 -4.81
C HIS A 77 6.74 7.71 -5.48
N GLY A 78 6.28 7.66 -6.73
CA GLY A 78 6.23 6.43 -7.49
C GLY A 78 5.67 6.64 -8.89
N ASN A 79 5.61 5.54 -9.62
CA ASN A 79 5.10 5.44 -10.99
C ASN A 79 4.44 4.07 -11.19
N GLU A 80 4.09 3.73 -12.42
CA GLU A 80 3.41 2.46 -12.73
C GLU A 80 4.24 1.21 -12.37
N ASN A 81 5.55 1.34 -12.12
CA ASN A 81 6.48 0.23 -11.92
C ASN A 81 6.97 0.06 -10.47
N GLY A 82 6.75 1.05 -9.60
CA GLY A 82 7.27 1.02 -8.24
C GLY A 82 7.23 2.34 -7.49
N ILE A 83 7.96 2.37 -6.38
CA ILE A 83 8.11 3.53 -5.49
C ILE A 83 9.52 4.10 -5.60
N GLU A 84 9.65 5.40 -5.37
CA GLU A 84 10.93 6.11 -5.26
C GLU A 84 11.10 6.63 -3.84
N LEU A 85 12.26 6.38 -3.25
CA LEU A 85 12.62 6.82 -1.90
C LEU A 85 13.30 8.20 -1.91
N SER A 86 13.44 8.81 -0.73
CA SER A 86 14.03 10.14 -0.57
C SER A 86 15.44 10.26 -1.17
N ASP A 87 16.24 9.21 -1.08
CA ASP A 87 17.60 9.11 -1.62
C ASP A 87 17.67 8.84 -3.14
N LYS A 88 16.51 8.75 -3.81
CA LYS A 88 16.35 8.40 -5.23
C LYS A 88 16.56 6.92 -5.56
N ASP A 89 16.66 6.05 -4.57
CA ASP A 89 16.55 4.62 -4.81
C ASP A 89 15.13 4.27 -5.27
N PHE A 90 15.05 3.37 -6.26
CA PHE A 90 13.81 2.91 -6.85
C PHE A 90 13.55 1.46 -6.46
N VAL A 91 12.37 1.21 -5.90
CA VAL A 91 11.94 -0.12 -5.48
C VAL A 91 10.76 -0.55 -6.34
N SER A 92 10.97 -1.56 -7.18
CA SER A 92 9.91 -2.12 -8.03
C SER A 92 8.81 -2.78 -7.20
N TRP A 93 7.62 -2.96 -7.79
CA TRP A 93 6.54 -3.72 -7.12
C TRP A 93 6.95 -5.13 -6.71
N GLN A 94 7.80 -5.79 -7.51
CA GLN A 94 8.31 -7.12 -7.16
C GLN A 94 9.22 -7.09 -5.92
N GLU A 95 10.09 -6.09 -5.82
CA GLU A 95 10.96 -5.92 -4.65
C GLU A 95 10.16 -5.52 -3.41
N LEU A 96 9.18 -4.61 -3.57
CA LEU A 96 8.28 -4.24 -2.48
C LEU A 96 7.48 -5.45 -1.98
N TRP A 97 6.97 -6.30 -2.88
CA TRP A 97 6.33 -7.55 -2.49
C TRP A 97 7.26 -8.45 -1.68
N LYS A 98 8.53 -8.60 -2.07
CA LYS A 98 9.49 -9.42 -1.29
C LYS A 98 9.66 -8.90 0.14
N LEU A 99 9.56 -7.58 0.34
CA LEU A 99 9.63 -6.97 1.67
C LEU A 99 8.33 -7.15 2.47
N ILE A 100 7.16 -7.08 1.82
CA ILE A 100 5.85 -7.14 2.47
C ILE A 100 5.37 -8.59 2.68
N ALA A 101 5.78 -9.54 1.84
CA ALA A 101 5.31 -10.92 1.87
C ALA A 101 5.39 -11.60 3.25
N PRO A 102 6.47 -11.43 4.05
CA PRO A 102 6.52 -11.98 5.42
C PRO A 102 5.38 -11.49 6.30
N LEU A 103 5.04 -10.20 6.24
CA LEU A 103 3.93 -9.61 6.97
C LEU A 103 2.59 -10.13 6.45
N SER A 104 2.43 -10.18 5.12
CA SER A 104 1.23 -10.71 4.49
C SER A 104 0.94 -12.15 4.92
N ASN A 105 1.99 -12.99 4.97
CA ASN A 105 1.90 -14.38 5.43
C ASN A 105 1.54 -14.45 6.92
N TYR A 106 2.17 -13.63 7.75
CA TYR A 106 1.86 -13.54 9.19
C TYR A 106 0.39 -13.17 9.44
N MET A 107 -0.16 -12.29 8.61
CA MET A 107 -1.56 -11.88 8.66
C MET A 107 -2.52 -12.84 7.95
N ASN A 108 -2.05 -14.01 7.49
CA ASN A 108 -2.81 -14.97 6.69
C ASN A 108 -3.55 -14.32 5.50
N GLY A 109 -2.86 -13.39 4.85
CA GLY A 109 -3.38 -12.58 3.75
C GLY A 109 -4.37 -11.49 4.13
N GLY A 110 -4.55 -11.19 5.41
CA GLY A 110 -5.42 -10.13 5.93
C GLY A 110 -4.84 -8.70 5.86
N LEU A 111 -3.70 -8.50 5.20
CA LEU A 111 -3.02 -7.21 5.17
C LEU A 111 -3.76 -6.21 4.28
N ILE A 112 -4.09 -5.03 4.82
CA ILE A 112 -4.64 -3.91 4.05
C ILE A 112 -3.49 -2.93 3.79
N ILE A 113 -3.33 -2.54 2.52
CA ILE A 113 -2.28 -1.62 2.06
C ILE A 113 -2.93 -0.37 1.48
N CYS A 114 -2.53 0.79 2.00
CA CYS A 114 -2.91 2.11 1.53
C CYS A 114 -1.69 2.75 0.86
N MET A 115 -1.75 2.95 -0.45
CA MET A 115 -0.70 3.51 -1.30
C MET A 115 -1.00 4.99 -1.55
N SER A 116 -0.46 5.86 -0.70
CA SER A 116 -0.41 7.30 -0.98
C SER A 116 0.79 7.60 -1.88
N THR A 117 0.67 7.16 -3.12
CA THR A 117 1.71 7.21 -4.13
C THR A 117 1.08 7.48 -5.47
N CYS A 118 1.71 8.32 -6.30
CA CYS A 118 1.32 8.48 -7.70
C CYS A 118 1.30 7.09 -8.37
N TYR A 119 0.22 6.76 -9.09
CA TYR A 119 0.02 5.43 -9.68
C TYR A 119 0.04 4.28 -8.66
N GLY A 120 -0.24 4.56 -7.38
CA GLY A 120 -0.23 3.56 -6.30
C GLY A 120 -1.16 2.36 -6.53
N SER A 121 -2.22 2.51 -7.34
CA SER A 121 -3.08 1.40 -7.76
C SER A 121 -2.35 0.31 -8.53
N TYR A 122 -1.24 0.64 -9.23
CA TYR A 122 -0.42 -0.35 -9.93
C TYR A 122 0.33 -1.28 -8.97
N GLY A 123 0.49 -0.88 -7.70
CA GLY A 123 0.93 -1.77 -6.63
C GLY A 123 0.03 -3.01 -6.47
N SER A 124 -1.21 -2.98 -6.98
CA SER A 124 -2.08 -4.15 -7.00
C SER A 124 -1.47 -5.34 -7.77
N TYR A 125 -0.61 -5.10 -8.75
CA TYR A 125 0.10 -6.15 -9.48
C TYR A 125 1.07 -6.96 -8.61
N MET A 126 1.37 -6.52 -7.37
CA MET A 126 2.07 -7.36 -6.39
C MET A 126 1.38 -8.71 -6.17
N ALA A 127 0.07 -8.80 -6.38
CA ALA A 127 -0.67 -10.06 -6.32
C ALA A 127 -0.10 -11.14 -7.26
N ASN A 128 0.50 -10.75 -8.40
CA ASN A 128 1.14 -11.69 -9.34
C ASN A 128 2.29 -12.48 -8.72
N PHE A 129 2.94 -11.92 -7.70
CA PHE A 129 4.10 -12.51 -7.03
C PHE A 129 3.70 -13.33 -5.79
N GLY A 130 2.42 -13.32 -5.43
CA GLY A 130 1.85 -14.11 -4.34
C GLY A 130 1.92 -15.62 -4.60
N LYS A 131 2.14 -16.39 -3.52
CA LYS A 131 2.08 -17.86 -3.55
C LYS A 131 0.92 -18.32 -2.66
N ASN A 132 0.21 -19.36 -3.11
CA ASN A 132 -0.85 -20.02 -2.35
C ASN A 132 -1.96 -19.07 -1.82
N ASN A 133 -2.33 -18.05 -2.58
CA ASN A 133 -3.30 -17.01 -2.20
C ASN A 133 -2.94 -16.22 -0.92
N LEU A 134 -1.71 -16.33 -0.42
CA LEU A 134 -1.20 -15.49 0.65
C LEU A 134 -0.63 -14.22 0.03
N ILE A 135 -1.55 -13.29 -0.22
CA ILE A 135 -1.37 -11.94 -0.74
C ILE A 135 -1.96 -10.92 0.24
N TYR A 136 -1.91 -9.64 -0.08
CA TYR A 136 -2.66 -8.65 0.70
C TYR A 136 -4.17 -8.86 0.53
N ALA A 137 -4.98 -8.50 1.54
CA ALA A 137 -6.43 -8.56 1.47
C ALA A 137 -6.96 -7.52 0.49
N SER A 138 -6.56 -6.27 0.70
CA SER A 138 -6.90 -5.16 -0.17
C SER A 138 -5.76 -4.15 -0.31
N LEU A 139 -5.73 -3.51 -1.47
CA LEU A 139 -4.86 -2.39 -1.78
C LEU A 139 -5.72 -1.21 -2.23
N ILE A 140 -5.51 -0.07 -1.59
CA ILE A 140 -6.13 1.20 -1.94
C ILE A 140 -5.03 2.09 -2.50
N GLY A 141 -5.25 2.73 -3.65
CA GLY A 141 -4.29 3.65 -4.24
C GLY A 141 -4.90 4.47 -5.35
N ASN A 142 -4.14 5.39 -5.94
CA ASN A 142 -4.62 6.22 -7.06
C ASN A 142 -4.16 5.63 -8.41
N ILE A 143 -4.97 5.74 -9.46
CA ILE A 143 -4.63 5.28 -10.82
C ILE A 143 -3.73 6.24 -11.60
N SER A 144 -3.59 7.47 -11.12
CA SER A 144 -2.81 8.54 -11.75
C SER A 144 -1.95 9.26 -10.71
N THR A 145 -1.41 10.42 -11.08
CA THR A 145 -0.79 11.33 -10.13
C THR A 145 -1.79 11.83 -9.11
N THR A 146 -1.35 12.04 -7.88
CA THR A 146 -2.18 12.56 -6.78
C THR A 146 -1.49 13.76 -6.15
N ASN A 147 -2.26 14.80 -5.87
CA ASN A 147 -1.79 15.92 -5.07
C ASN A 147 -1.70 15.48 -3.61
N TRP A 148 -0.60 15.83 -2.92
CA TRP A 148 -0.36 15.45 -1.53
C TRP A 148 -1.44 16.00 -0.58
N ALA A 149 -1.97 17.19 -0.84
CA ALA A 149 -3.04 17.77 -0.02
C ALA A 149 -4.34 16.95 -0.15
N ASP A 150 -4.70 16.58 -1.39
CA ASP A 150 -5.90 15.80 -1.68
C ASP A 150 -5.76 14.37 -1.12
N ALA A 151 -4.57 13.78 -1.24
CA ALA A 151 -4.25 12.49 -0.61
C ALA A 151 -4.42 12.53 0.91
N ALA A 152 -3.90 13.57 1.58
CA ALA A 152 -4.05 13.73 3.01
C ALA A 152 -5.53 13.80 3.42
N VAL A 153 -6.33 14.62 2.75
CA VAL A 153 -7.78 14.74 3.00
C VAL A 153 -8.48 13.40 2.79
N GLY A 154 -8.16 12.72 1.69
CA GLY A 154 -8.72 11.42 1.34
C GLY A 154 -8.42 10.35 2.39
N TYR A 155 -7.14 10.17 2.75
CA TYR A 155 -6.73 9.15 3.73
C TYR A 155 -7.18 9.48 5.15
N ILE A 156 -7.18 10.74 5.58
CA ILE A 156 -7.78 11.15 6.86
C ILE A 156 -9.25 10.70 6.92
N THR A 157 -10.01 10.97 5.85
CA THR A 157 -11.42 10.57 5.73
C THR A 157 -11.57 9.05 5.78
N PHE A 158 -10.76 8.34 4.99
CA PHE A 158 -10.76 6.88 4.95
C PHE A 158 -10.55 6.27 6.34
N TYR A 159 -9.49 6.64 7.05
CA TYR A 159 -9.21 6.06 8.36
C TYR A 159 -10.24 6.47 9.41
N HIS A 160 -10.71 7.73 9.40
CA HIS A 160 -11.75 8.17 10.32
C HIS A 160 -13.02 7.32 10.21
N LEU A 161 -13.42 6.97 8.99
CA LEU A 161 -14.61 6.15 8.74
C LEU A 161 -14.35 4.66 8.95
N TYR A 162 -13.18 4.16 8.56
CA TYR A 162 -12.79 2.76 8.77
C TYR A 162 -12.81 2.39 10.26
N PHE A 163 -12.23 3.24 11.11
CA PHE A 163 -12.24 3.04 12.56
C PHE A 163 -13.62 3.32 13.22
N LYS A 164 -14.59 3.82 12.44
CA LYS A 164 -16.02 3.88 12.79
C LYS A 164 -16.83 2.71 12.22
N GLU A 165 -16.14 1.64 11.82
CA GLU A 165 -16.73 0.36 11.42
C GLU A 165 -17.51 0.42 10.08
N LEU A 166 -17.23 1.42 9.22
CA LEU A 166 -17.72 1.43 7.82
C LEU A 166 -16.93 0.43 6.97
N SER A 167 -17.56 -0.07 5.90
CA SER A 167 -16.88 -0.97 4.96
C SER A 167 -15.76 -0.25 4.19
N ILE A 168 -14.76 -0.99 3.71
CA ILE A 168 -13.65 -0.42 2.94
C ILE A 168 -14.18 0.30 1.69
N ASP A 169 -15.17 -0.27 1.00
CA ASP A 169 -15.83 0.35 -0.15
C ASP A 169 -16.44 1.72 0.21
N GLN A 170 -17.19 1.80 1.32
CA GLN A 170 -17.78 3.05 1.79
C GLN A 170 -16.69 4.07 2.15
N CYS A 171 -15.59 3.62 2.75
CA CYS A 171 -14.46 4.49 3.09
C CYS A 171 -13.76 5.04 1.84
N VAL A 172 -13.62 4.24 0.78
CA VAL A 172 -13.01 4.66 -0.49
C VAL A 172 -13.92 5.65 -1.24
N GLU A 173 -15.23 5.42 -1.27
CA GLU A 173 -16.17 6.38 -1.88
C GLU A 173 -16.20 7.73 -1.15
N ALA A 174 -16.15 7.70 0.19
CA ALA A 174 -16.04 8.91 0.99
C ALA A 174 -14.70 9.63 0.81
N MET A 175 -13.60 8.87 0.69
CA MET A 175 -12.27 9.40 0.37
C MET A 175 -12.29 10.20 -0.93
N LYS A 176 -12.81 9.61 -2.03
CA LYS A 176 -12.93 10.30 -3.33
C LYS A 176 -13.73 11.60 -3.22
N THR A 177 -14.87 11.53 -2.52
CA THR A 177 -15.76 12.68 -2.33
C THR A 177 -15.07 13.81 -1.55
N ALA A 178 -14.35 13.46 -0.47
CA ALA A 178 -13.70 14.43 0.40
C ALA A 178 -12.47 15.07 -0.26
N SER A 179 -11.68 14.29 -1.00
CA SER A 179 -10.47 14.78 -1.68
C SER A 179 -10.79 15.48 -3.01
N GLY A 180 -11.98 15.29 -3.57
CA GLY A 180 -12.30 15.73 -4.94
C GLY A 180 -11.52 14.96 -6.01
N ASP A 181 -11.04 13.75 -5.70
CA ASP A 181 -10.20 12.93 -6.58
C ASP A 181 -10.85 11.56 -6.82
N ASP A 182 -11.48 11.41 -7.98
CA ASP A 182 -12.10 10.16 -8.43
C ASP A 182 -11.09 9.10 -8.88
N GLY A 183 -9.78 9.32 -8.73
CA GLY A 183 -8.70 8.42 -9.11
C GLY A 183 -8.43 7.29 -8.11
N PHE A 184 -8.91 7.39 -6.86
CA PHE A 184 -8.72 6.33 -5.86
C PHE A 184 -9.45 5.04 -6.22
N ARG A 185 -8.80 3.88 -6.10
CA ARG A 185 -9.37 2.56 -6.38
C ARG A 185 -9.10 1.61 -5.23
N LEU A 186 -10.05 0.70 -5.03
CA LEU A 186 -9.92 -0.47 -4.17
C LEU A 186 -9.63 -1.69 -5.05
N HIS A 187 -8.61 -2.44 -4.68
CA HIS A 187 -8.24 -3.70 -5.30
C HIS A 187 -8.26 -4.81 -4.26
N TRP A 188 -9.16 -5.78 -4.40
CA TRP A 188 -9.12 -6.99 -3.59
C TRP A 188 -8.04 -7.93 -4.14
N GLY A 189 -7.10 -8.33 -3.28
CA GLY A 189 -5.94 -9.10 -3.71
C GLY A 189 -6.34 -10.37 -4.46
N ASN A 190 -7.32 -11.12 -3.92
CA ASN A 190 -7.75 -12.39 -4.51
C ASN A 190 -8.35 -12.20 -5.90
N GLU A 191 -9.13 -11.14 -6.12
CA GLU A 191 -9.71 -10.84 -7.42
C GLU A 191 -8.62 -10.53 -8.45
N VAL A 192 -7.64 -9.70 -8.07
CA VAL A 192 -6.50 -9.38 -8.93
C VAL A 192 -5.68 -10.63 -9.22
N TYR A 193 -5.39 -11.46 -8.21
CA TYR A 193 -4.66 -12.71 -8.36
C TYR A 193 -5.31 -13.64 -9.39
N TRP A 194 -6.61 -13.90 -9.25
CA TRP A 194 -7.33 -14.80 -10.15
C TRP A 194 -7.45 -14.22 -11.56
N LYS A 195 -7.69 -12.91 -11.69
CA LYS A 195 -7.72 -12.23 -12.98
C LYS A 195 -6.40 -12.40 -13.73
N LEU A 196 -5.27 -12.19 -13.05
CA LEU A 196 -3.94 -12.33 -13.65
C LEU A 196 -3.61 -13.78 -14.01
N ARG A 197 -4.00 -14.74 -13.18
CA ARG A 197 -3.82 -16.18 -13.47
C ARG A 197 -4.59 -16.61 -14.72
N ASN A 198 -5.85 -16.19 -14.84
CA ASN A 198 -6.68 -16.49 -16.01
C ASN A 198 -6.09 -15.88 -17.28
N LEU A 199 -5.69 -14.60 -17.23
CA LEU A 199 -5.05 -13.93 -18.37
C LEU A 199 -3.75 -14.63 -18.80
N ASN A 200 -2.89 -15.01 -17.85
CA ASN A 200 -1.65 -15.72 -18.15
C ASN A 200 -1.90 -17.09 -18.79
N PHE A 201 -2.96 -17.78 -18.36
CA PHE A 201 -3.38 -19.05 -18.94
C PHE A 201 -3.88 -18.87 -20.39
N GLU A 202 -4.75 -17.88 -20.65
CA GLU A 202 -5.25 -17.56 -21.98
C GLU A 202 -4.11 -17.16 -22.94
N VAL A 203 -3.18 -16.31 -22.49
CA VAL A 203 -2.00 -15.93 -23.27
C VAL A 203 -1.12 -17.14 -23.59
N ALA A 204 -0.94 -18.06 -22.65
CA ALA A 204 -0.18 -19.29 -22.88
C ALA A 204 -0.84 -20.19 -23.93
N GLN A 205 -2.17 -20.36 -23.87
CA GLN A 205 -2.93 -21.11 -24.88
C GLN A 205 -2.82 -20.47 -26.27
N PHE A 206 -2.93 -19.13 -26.34
CA PHE A 206 -2.80 -18.41 -27.60
C PHE A 206 -1.40 -18.54 -28.21
N ARG A 207 -0.34 -18.39 -27.40
CA ARG A 207 1.06 -18.61 -27.86
C ARG A 207 1.30 -20.02 -28.37
N GLN A 208 0.73 -21.02 -27.70
CA GLN A 208 0.80 -22.41 -28.14
C GLN A 208 0.09 -22.60 -29.49
N ALA A 209 -1.10 -22.01 -29.67
CA ALA A 209 -1.84 -22.08 -30.93
C ALA A 209 -1.10 -21.41 -32.10
N LEU A 210 -0.28 -20.40 -31.83
CA LEU A 210 0.57 -19.73 -32.83
C LEU A 210 1.92 -20.43 -33.07
N GLY A 211 2.22 -21.53 -32.38
CA GLY A 211 3.52 -22.21 -32.49
C GLY A 211 4.70 -21.40 -31.94
N MET A 212 4.44 -20.40 -31.08
CA MET A 212 5.47 -19.58 -30.45
C MET A 212 5.98 -20.26 -29.18
N ASN A 213 7.18 -20.85 -29.23
CA ASN A 213 7.84 -21.40 -28.03
C ASN A 213 8.21 -20.29 -27.04
N GLN A 214 8.18 -20.59 -25.73
CA GLN A 214 8.63 -19.65 -24.70
C GLN A 214 10.11 -19.28 -24.93
N PRO A 215 10.50 -18.01 -24.80
CA PRO A 215 11.92 -17.68 -24.68
C PRO A 215 12.44 -18.38 -23.42
N ASN A 216 13.50 -19.17 -23.57
CA ASN A 216 14.18 -19.83 -22.46
C ASN A 216 14.46 -18.79 -21.37
N ALA A 217 13.90 -18.99 -20.18
CA ALA A 217 14.23 -18.18 -19.02
C ALA A 217 15.69 -18.45 -18.63
N SER A 218 16.58 -17.51 -18.95
CA SER A 218 17.93 -17.40 -18.41
C SER A 218 17.92 -16.67 -17.08
#